data_AF-A0A257Y8L8-F1
#
_entry.id   AF-A0A257Y8L8-F1
#
_cell.length_a   1.000
_cell.length_b   1.000
_cell.length_c   1.000
_cell.angle_alpha   90.00
_cell.angle_beta   90.00
_cell.angle_gamma   90.00
#
_symmetry.space_group_name_H-M   'P 1'
#
loop_
_entity.id
_entity.type
_entity.pdbx_description
1 polymer ?
#
loop_
_entity_poly.entity_id
_entity_poly.type
_entity_poly.pdbx_seq_one_letter_code
_entity_poly.pdbx_strand_id
1 'polypeptide(L)'
;MKFFIINSFRFLVYNAYFGIIALYTFGVFLNRVQIQSILSQFTSSGKVLVAAGAVDPATGQIALTPQLDQGMVLTQPTLTAVSIVAGLIIGWVAATLICGLLVTLLDIRDDINDRLPRAK
;
A
#
# COMPACT_ATOMS: atom_id res chain seq x y z
N MET A 1 20.38 -1.91 33.29
CA MET A 1 20.06 -2.89 32.23
C MET A 1 18.65 -2.71 31.65
N LYS A 2 17.57 -2.62 32.44
CA LYS A 2 16.21 -2.30 31.94
C LYS A 2 16.12 -1.02 31.09
N PHE A 3 16.83 0.04 31.47
CA PHE A 3 16.84 1.32 30.72
C PHE A 3 17.36 1.19 29.28
N PHE A 4 18.34 0.32 29.04
CA PHE A 4 18.90 0.08 27.70
C PHE A 4 17.94 -0.73 26.84
N ILE A 5 17.28 -1.73 27.43
CA ILE A 5 16.30 -2.59 26.75
C ILE A 5 15.03 -1.80 26.39
N ILE A 6 14.50 -0.98 27.31
CA ILE A 6 13.31 -0.15 27.06
C ILE A 6 13.59 0.91 25.99
N ASN A 7 14.77 1.55 26.02
CA ASN A 7 15.13 2.55 25.01
C ASN A 7 15.33 1.93 23.61
N SER A 8 15.86 0.69 23.54
CA SER A 8 16.05 0.00 22.26
C SER A 8 14.74 -0.55 21.66
N PHE A 9 13.74 -0.90 22.47
CA PHE A 9 12.40 -1.23 21.97
C PHE A 9 11.71 -0.03 21.33
N ARG A 10 11.80 1.15 21.96
CA ARG A 10 11.23 2.38 21.39
C ARG A 10 11.89 2.74 20.06
N PHE A 11 13.20 2.55 19.97
CA PHE A 11 13.95 2.71 18.72
C PHE A 11 13.50 1.71 17.64
N LEU A 12 13.27 0.44 17.98
CA LEU A 12 12.77 -0.56 17.04
C LEU A 12 11.41 -0.16 16.46
N VAL A 13 10.48 0.29 17.29
CA VAL A 13 9.14 0.72 16.83
C VAL A 13 9.24 1.91 15.88
N TYR A 14 10.14 2.87 16.13
CA TYR A 14 10.35 4.00 15.21
C TYR A 14 10.91 3.55 13.86
N ASN A 15 11.89 2.65 13.85
CA ASN A 15 12.43 2.10 12.59
C ASN A 15 11.36 1.31 11.82
N ALA A 16 10.57 0.50 12.53
CA ALA A 16 9.46 -0.23 11.94
C ALA A 16 8.42 0.72 11.32
N TYR A 17 8.11 1.83 11.98
CA TYR A 17 7.16 2.82 11.48
C TYR A 17 7.60 3.38 10.11
N PHE A 18 8.84 3.84 10.00
CA PHE A 18 9.39 4.31 8.72
C PHE A 18 9.50 3.19 7.69
N GLY A 19 9.91 1.99 8.11
CA GLY A 19 10.04 0.83 7.23
C GLY A 19 8.71 0.40 6.61
N ILE A 20 7.62 0.40 7.38
CA ILE A 20 6.28 0.05 6.90
C ILE A 20 5.79 1.10 5.90
N ILE A 21 5.95 2.38 6.20
CA ILE A 21 5.59 3.47 5.27
C ILE A 21 6.35 3.30 3.96
N ALA A 22 7.67 3.08 4.02
CA ALA A 22 8.49 2.89 2.84
C ALA A 22 8.07 1.66 2.04
N LEU A 23 7.81 0.52 2.70
CA LEU A 23 7.39 -0.73 2.08
C LEU A 23 6.10 -0.57 1.28
N TYR A 24 5.08 0.03 1.89
CA TYR A 24 3.79 0.25 1.22
C TYR A 24 3.90 1.29 0.11
N THR A 25 4.69 2.35 0.33
CA THR A 25 4.94 3.37 -0.71
C THR A 25 5.60 2.76 -1.93
N PHE A 26 6.63 1.94 -1.74
CA PHE A 26 7.27 1.20 -2.82
C PHE A 26 6.34 0.20 -3.49
N GLY A 27 5.56 -0.56 -2.70
CA GLY A 27 4.60 -1.52 -3.21
C GLY A 27 3.57 -0.88 -4.14
N VAL A 28 3.00 0.27 -3.75
CA VAL A 28 2.06 1.02 -4.59
C VAL A 28 2.77 1.60 -5.83
N PHE A 29 3.97 2.14 -5.68
CA PHE A 29 4.75 2.68 -6.80
C PHE A 29 5.08 1.62 -7.87
N LEU A 30 5.42 0.40 -7.47
CA LEU A 30 5.66 -0.72 -8.38
C LEU A 30 4.39 -1.12 -9.12
N ASN A 31 3.24 -1.09 -8.45
CA ASN A 31 1.93 -1.44 -9.01
C ASN A 31 1.16 -0.24 -9.56
N ARG A 32 1.84 0.86 -9.92
CA ARG A 32 1.21 2.10 -10.40
C ARG A 32 0.30 1.92 -11.63
N VAL A 33 0.52 0.90 -12.46
CA VAL A 33 -0.37 0.57 -13.60
C VAL A 33 -1.76 0.12 -13.11
N GLN A 34 -1.81 -0.62 -12.00
CA GLN A 34 -3.06 -1.00 -11.35
C GLN A 34 -3.74 0.22 -10.71
N ILE A 35 -2.97 1.16 -10.17
CA ILE A 35 -3.52 2.43 -9.65
C ILE A 35 -4.23 3.22 -10.75
N GLN A 36 -3.69 3.25 -11.97
CA GLN A 36 -4.36 3.86 -13.13
C GLN A 36 -5.73 3.23 -13.41
N SER A 37 -5.82 1.89 -13.42
CA SER A 37 -7.07 1.19 -13.73
C SER A 37 -8.11 1.33 -12.61
N ILE A 38 -7.67 1.51 -11.37
CA ILE A 38 -8.55 1.81 -10.25
C ILE A 38 -9.07 3.24 -10.37
N LEU A 39 -8.19 4.23 -10.59
CA LEU A 39 -8.59 5.64 -10.71
C LEU A 39 -9.57 5.88 -11.86
N SER A 40 -9.39 5.19 -12.99
CA SER A 40 -10.29 5.34 -14.14
C SER A 40 -11.73 4.88 -13.87
N GLN A 41 -11.91 3.91 -12.95
CA GLN A 41 -13.24 3.45 -12.51
C GLN A 41 -13.96 4.52 -11.67
N PHE A 42 -13.20 5.31 -10.89
CA PHE A 42 -13.77 6.36 -10.04
C PHE A 42 -14.13 7.65 -10.79
N THR A 43 -13.51 7.91 -11.94
CA THR A 43 -13.78 9.13 -12.73
C THR A 43 -15.11 9.10 -13.52
N SER A 44 -15.92 8.02 -13.40
CA SER A 44 -17.34 7.93 -13.82
C SER A 44 -17.72 8.28 -15.28
N SER A 45 -16.79 8.68 -16.16
CA SER A 45 -17.15 9.27 -17.45
C SER A 45 -16.25 8.94 -18.65
N GLY A 46 -15.32 7.99 -18.53
CA GLY A 46 -14.46 7.61 -19.65
C GLY A 46 -15.21 6.68 -20.60
N LYS A 47 -15.53 7.16 -21.80
CA LYS A 47 -16.05 6.33 -22.90
C LYS A 47 -15.23 5.03 -22.99
N VAL A 48 -15.89 3.88 -23.09
CA VAL A 48 -15.19 2.62 -23.41
C VAL A 48 -14.68 2.76 -24.83
N LEU A 49 -13.38 3.05 -25.00
CA LEU A 49 -12.76 2.98 -26.31
C LEU A 49 -12.51 1.50 -26.61
N VAL A 50 -13.00 1.05 -27.75
CA VAL A 50 -12.73 -0.29 -28.23
C VAL A 50 -11.56 -0.21 -29.18
N ALA A 51 -10.40 -0.70 -28.76
CA ALA A 51 -9.25 -0.85 -29.64
C ALA A 51 -9.57 -1.93 -30.66
N ALA A 52 -9.21 -1.69 -31.92
CA ALA A 52 -9.46 -2.55 -33.09
C ALA A 52 -9.69 -4.02 -32.72
N GLY A 53 -10.93 -4.48 -32.86
CA GLY A 53 -11.31 -5.82 -32.47
C GLY A 53 -10.66 -6.86 -33.39
N ALA A 54 -10.20 -7.96 -32.81
CA ALA A 54 -9.77 -9.10 -33.60
C ALA A 54 -11.02 -9.83 -34.08
N VAL A 55 -11.15 -10.01 -35.40
CA VAL A 55 -12.23 -10.83 -35.98
C VAL A 55 -11.75 -12.27 -36.02
N ASP A 56 -12.47 -13.16 -35.36
CA ASP A 56 -12.27 -14.60 -35.56
C ASP A 56 -12.75 -14.96 -36.99
N PRO A 57 -11.85 -15.39 -37.88
CA PRO A 57 -12.20 -15.69 -39.27
C PRO A 57 -13.11 -16.92 -39.43
N ALA A 58 -13.23 -17.79 -38.41
CA ALA A 58 -14.08 -18.97 -38.47
C ALA A 58 -15.52 -18.71 -38.00
N THR A 59 -15.72 -17.77 -37.07
CA THR A 59 -17.03 -17.51 -36.44
C THR A 59 -17.58 -16.11 -36.75
N GLY A 60 -16.76 -15.21 -37.29
CA GLY A 60 -17.12 -13.81 -37.54
C GLY A 60 -17.32 -12.98 -36.26
N GLN A 61 -17.01 -13.53 -35.08
CA GLN A 61 -17.08 -12.79 -33.83
C GLN A 61 -15.95 -11.76 -33.74
N ILE A 62 -16.30 -10.56 -33.29
CA ILE A 62 -15.34 -9.48 -33.04
C ILE A 62 -15.03 -9.47 -31.54
N ALA A 63 -13.80 -9.84 -31.19
CA ALA A 63 -13.29 -9.71 -29.83
C ALA A 63 -12.93 -8.24 -29.58
N LEU A 64 -13.78 -7.55 -28.83
CA LEU A 64 -13.59 -6.17 -28.43
C LEU A 64 -12.83 -6.13 -27.09
N THR A 65 -11.57 -5.72 -27.10
CA THR A 65 -10.81 -5.51 -25.86
C THR A 65 -11.08 -4.10 -25.36
N PRO A 66 -11.72 -3.92 -24.18
CA PRO A 66 -11.94 -2.59 -23.64
C PRO A 66 -10.59 -1.93 -23.33
N GLN A 67 -10.37 -0.75 -23.91
CA GLN A 67 -9.20 0.08 -23.65
C GLN A 67 -9.65 1.34 -22.89
N LEU A 68 -8.83 1.78 -21.93
CA LEU A 68 -9.06 3.08 -21.29
C LEU A 68 -9.00 4.19 -22.35
N ASP A 69 -9.93 5.14 -22.25
CA ASP A 69 -9.88 6.38 -23.01
C ASP A 69 -8.54 7.09 -22.78
N GLN A 70 -7.88 7.53 -23.85
CA GLN A 70 -6.58 8.21 -23.76
C GLN A 70 -6.68 9.49 -22.92
N GLY A 71 -7.84 10.15 -22.88
CA GLY A 71 -8.08 11.30 -22.01
C GLY A 71 -8.15 10.96 -20.51
N MET A 72 -8.28 9.67 -20.17
CA MET A 72 -8.38 9.15 -18.80
C MET A 72 -7.07 8.53 -18.31
N VAL A 73 -6.06 8.44 -19.18
CA VAL A 73 -4.74 7.92 -18.83
C VAL A 73 -3.91 9.07 -18.26
N LEU A 74 -3.68 9.06 -16.94
CA LEU A 74 -2.72 9.94 -16.30
C LEU A 74 -1.35 9.85 -16.99
N THR A 75 -0.75 11.01 -17.23
CA THR A 75 0.63 11.08 -17.74
C THR A 75 1.59 10.37 -16.77
N GLN A 76 2.70 9.85 -17.28
CA GLN A 76 3.68 9.12 -16.48
C GLN A 76 4.19 9.87 -15.22
N PRO A 77 4.50 11.19 -15.27
CA PRO A 77 4.87 11.92 -14.05
C PRO A 77 3.69 12.05 -13.08
N THR A 78 2.47 12.29 -13.57
CA THR A 78 1.30 12.41 -12.70
C THR A 78 0.95 11.09 -12.03
N LEU A 79 0.97 9.98 -12.79
CA LEU A 79 0.73 8.64 -12.25
C LEU A 79 1.77 8.26 -11.19
N THR A 80 3.03 8.62 -11.43
CA THR A 80 4.12 8.44 -10.47
C THR A 80 3.83 9.20 -9.18
N ALA A 81 3.54 10.50 -9.27
CA ALA A 81 3.23 11.32 -8.10
C ALA A 81 2.03 10.78 -7.31
N VAL A 82 0.93 10.44 -8.00
CA VAL A 82 -0.28 9.88 -7.39
C VAL A 82 0.03 8.55 -6.69
N SER A 83 0.80 7.66 -7.32
CA SER A 83 1.16 6.37 -6.72
C SER A 83 2.00 6.53 -5.44
N ILE A 84 2.92 7.51 -5.42
CA ILE A 84 3.72 7.81 -4.23
C ILE A 84 2.82 8.35 -3.12
N VAL A 85 1.94 9.31 -3.42
CA VAL A 85 1.03 9.89 -2.42
C VAL A 85 0.07 8.85 -1.87
N ALA A 86 -0.55 8.04 -2.74
CA ALA A 86 -1.44 6.96 -2.33
C ALA A 86 -0.69 5.94 -1.45
N GLY A 87 0.54 5.58 -1.84
CA GLY A 87 1.40 4.70 -1.08
C GLY A 87 1.79 5.25 0.30
N LEU A 88 2.08 6.55 0.40
CA LEU A 88 2.38 7.22 1.66
C LEU A 88 1.16 7.21 2.60
N ILE A 89 -0.05 7.47 2.07
CA ILE A 89 -1.28 7.46 2.87
C ILE A 89 -1.58 6.05 3.37
N ILE A 90 -1.57 5.04 2.49
CA ILE A 90 -1.81 3.64 2.88
C ILE A 90 -0.74 3.16 3.86
N GLY A 91 0.53 3.45 3.56
CA GLY A 91 1.65 3.10 4.41
C GLY A 91 1.60 3.76 5.78
N TRP A 92 1.16 5.02 5.85
CA TRP A 92 0.95 5.73 7.11
C TRP A 92 -0.12 5.06 7.97
N VAL A 93 -1.29 4.78 7.39
CA VAL A 93 -2.37 4.09 8.11
C VAL A 93 -1.92 2.70 8.58
N ALA A 94 -1.30 1.91 7.71
CA ALA A 94 -0.79 0.60 8.06
C ALA A 94 0.27 0.66 9.18
N ALA A 95 1.20 1.62 9.10
CA ALA A 95 2.24 1.82 10.10
C ALA A 95 1.65 2.23 11.46
N THR A 96 0.66 3.13 11.48
CA THR A 96 -0.02 3.52 12.73
C THR A 96 -0.70 2.32 13.39
N LEU A 97 -1.42 1.50 12.63
CA LEU A 97 -2.10 0.32 13.17
C LEU A 97 -1.11 -0.73 13.67
N ILE A 98 -0.08 -1.07 12.88
CA ILE A 98 0.91 -2.10 13.23
C ILE A 98 1.78 -1.64 14.40
N CYS A 99 2.34 -0.42 14.35
CA CYS A 99 3.17 0.09 15.44
C CYS A 99 2.36 0.34 16.71
N GLY A 100 1.11 0.80 16.60
CA GLY A 100 0.20 0.91 17.74
C GLY A 100 0.01 -0.43 18.43
N LEU A 101 -0.29 -1.48 17.66
CA LEU A 101 -0.41 -2.86 18.17
C LEU A 101 0.90 -3.37 18.77
N LEU A 102 2.05 -3.14 18.12
CA LEU A 102 3.35 -3.54 18.64
C LEU A 102 3.63 -2.91 20.00
N VAL A 103 3.36 -1.61 20.18
CA VAL A 103 3.53 -0.94 21.47
C VAL A 103 2.60 -1.57 22.51
N THR A 104 1.33 -1.83 22.16
CA THR A 104 0.39 -2.44 23.12
C THR A 104 0.85 -3.84 23.57
N LEU A 105 1.36 -4.65 22.64
CA LEU A 105 1.90 -5.98 22.94
C LEU A 105 3.17 -5.91 23.78
N LEU A 106 4.03 -4.93 23.54
CA LEU A 106 5.25 -4.71 24.32
C LEU A 106 4.92 -4.26 25.75
N ASP A 107 3.92 -3.39 25.92
CA ASP A 107 3.46 -2.98 27.25
C ASP A 107 2.90 -4.17 28.05
N ILE A 108 2.12 -5.05 27.42
CA ILE A 108 1.63 -6.29 28.05
C ILE A 108 2.79 -7.21 28.44
N ARG A 109 3.77 -7.38 27.54
CA ARG A 109 4.94 -8.22 27.80
C ARG A 109 5.72 -7.72 29.00
N ASP A 110 5.95 -6.42 29.07
CA ASP A 110 6.70 -5.80 30.16
C ASP A 110 5.92 -5.87 31.48
N ASP A 111 4.59 -5.67 31.46
CA ASP A 111 3.74 -5.82 32.65
C ASP A 111 3.76 -7.27 33.20
N ILE A 112 3.76 -8.29 32.33
CA ILE A 112 3.90 -9.70 32.75
C ILE A 112 5.30 -9.96 33.33
N ASN A 113 6.35 -9.49 32.64
CA ASN A 113 7.74 -9.69 33.05
C ASN A 113 8.03 -9.05 34.42
N ASP A 114 7.31 -7.99 34.78
CA ASP A 114 7.44 -7.31 36.07
C ASP A 114 6.61 -7.95 37.19
N ARG A 115 5.56 -8.71 36.86
CA ARG A 115 4.71 -9.43 37.83
C ARG A 115 5.20 -10.84 38.15
N LEU A 116 6.02 -11.45 37.30
CA LEU A 116 6.61 -12.75 37.58
C LEU A 116 7.60 -12.63 38.75
N PRO A 117 7.50 -13.48 39.80
CA PRO A 117 8.45 -13.46 40.89
C PRO A 117 9.84 -13.73 40.31
N ARG A 118 10.73 -12.74 40.43
CA ARG A 118 12.12 -12.90 40.03
C ARG A 118 12.68 -14.06 40.84
N ALA A 119 13.02 -15.16 40.15
CA ALA A 119 13.71 -16.27 40.76
C ALA A 119 14.95 -15.71 41.48
N LYS A 120 15.05 -16.03 42.78
CA LYS A 120 16.18 -15.64 43.65
C LYS A 120 17.50 -16.20 43.11
#